data_AF-A0A940KPU5-F1
#
_entry.id   AF-A0A940KPU5-F1
#
_cell.length_a   1.000
_cell.length_b   1.000
_cell.length_c   1.000
_cell.angle_alpha   90.00
_cell.angle_beta   90.00
_cell.angle_gamma   90.00
#
_symmetry.space_group_name_H-M   'P 1'
#
loop_
_entity.id
_entity.type
_entity.pdbx_description
1 polymer ?
#
loop_
_entity_poly.entity_id
_entity_poly.type
_entity_poly.pdbx_seq_one_letter_code
_entity_poly.pdbx_strand_id
1 'polypeptide(L)'
;MSDYFIFLKEDTRQHVKRALFPALITLCFLTGSAQNLPSLLLEKDINATFSIIAYDKQKREWGIAVATNNIYVGNSTIYIEPGIGAFSIIAETDPSYAIAGFRHLKAGKSIQESIECSKKDDKEWFNRQVAGIDSAGNVYAFTGSSLKYWQGMSDHIIGDGFVVMGNQLAKDVLQTMYNVYEGSRGTLAERLIKSLIAGQQAGGQIQGKQSAALVVKGAGNEWFNQIDLRVDNSKTPFKDLQKLLDHHYGRIRLNQAIRAIRNNDTQKGSRLLSEATVMLEGWNGIYPKIALAYLLLKEDKKAIGYIKKGLAETDAWKEFLPSFYLIRNDPSADGLISEDSFDEKDWSSAIYMLVNTNRLKEAAELSEDLLTRYPTTLIYYLSGKVNLQLGNRQKAKEHLSKSLQLDANNEESKILLAQLK
;
A
#
# COMPACT_ATOMS: atom_id res chain seq x y z
N MET A 1 -51.66 -17.17 -84.50
CA MET A 1 -50.92 -16.73 -85.69
C MET A 1 -49.50 -16.44 -85.22
N SER A 2 -48.54 -17.30 -85.61
CA SER A 2 -47.09 -17.33 -85.29
C SER A 2 -46.75 -17.65 -83.83
N ASP A 3 -46.29 -18.84 -83.42
CA ASP A 3 -45.08 -19.62 -83.77
C ASP A 3 -43.76 -18.87 -83.56
N TYR A 4 -42.93 -19.31 -82.60
CA TYR A 4 -41.64 -20.04 -82.82
C TYR A 4 -40.85 -20.28 -81.49
N PHE A 5 -40.63 -21.58 -81.15
CA PHE A 5 -39.52 -22.22 -80.38
C PHE A 5 -39.32 -21.88 -78.87
N ILE A 6 -39.37 -22.75 -77.83
CA ILE A 6 -38.93 -24.16 -77.55
C ILE A 6 -37.39 -24.34 -77.75
N PHE A 7 -36.52 -24.75 -76.80
CA PHE A 7 -36.56 -25.72 -75.69
C PHE A 7 -35.51 -25.40 -74.59
N LEU A 8 -35.78 -25.91 -73.38
CA LEU A 8 -34.94 -25.98 -72.16
C LEU A 8 -33.60 -26.74 -72.31
N LYS A 9 -32.58 -26.37 -71.51
CA LYS A 9 -31.89 -27.24 -70.52
C LYS A 9 -30.82 -26.47 -69.73
N GLU A 10 -30.94 -26.48 -68.40
CA GLU A 10 -29.95 -27.03 -67.46
C GLU A 10 -28.48 -26.75 -67.82
N ASP A 11 -27.86 -25.77 -67.14
CA ASP A 11 -26.62 -26.06 -66.41
C ASP A 11 -26.25 -24.94 -65.43
N THR A 12 -25.58 -25.34 -64.34
CA THR A 12 -24.81 -24.50 -63.40
C THR A 12 -25.60 -23.62 -62.41
N ARG A 13 -26.26 -24.31 -61.48
CA ARG A 13 -26.25 -23.92 -60.05
C ARG A 13 -24.81 -23.93 -59.52
N GLN A 14 -24.03 -22.90 -59.84
CA GLN A 14 -22.82 -22.55 -59.11
C GLN A 14 -22.48 -21.12 -59.53
N HIS A 15 -22.28 -20.23 -58.54
CA HIS A 15 -21.84 -18.83 -58.73
C HIS A 15 -22.91 -17.72 -58.73
N VAL A 16 -23.97 -17.79 -57.92
CA VAL A 16 -24.59 -16.56 -57.35
C VAL A 16 -25.07 -16.76 -55.90
N LYS A 17 -24.20 -17.33 -55.06
CA LYS A 17 -24.40 -17.41 -53.59
C LYS A 17 -23.15 -16.96 -52.83
N ARG A 18 -22.54 -15.83 -53.18
CA ARG A 18 -21.45 -15.22 -52.40
C ARG A 18 -21.38 -13.72 -52.64
N ALA A 19 -22.33 -12.95 -52.11
CA ALA A 19 -22.20 -11.48 -52.08
C ALA A 19 -23.08 -10.75 -51.05
N LEU A 20 -23.94 -11.43 -50.29
CA LEU A 20 -24.79 -10.77 -49.29
C LEU A 20 -24.95 -11.68 -48.08
N PHE A 21 -23.95 -11.66 -47.18
CA PHE A 21 -23.96 -12.09 -45.77
C PHE A 21 -22.47 -12.21 -45.38
N PRO A 22 -21.85 -11.09 -44.95
CA PRO A 22 -21.62 -10.93 -43.51
C PRO A 22 -21.61 -9.44 -43.10
N ALA A 23 -22.71 -8.94 -42.54
CA ALA A 23 -22.70 -7.62 -41.87
C ALA A 23 -23.56 -7.57 -40.59
N LEU A 24 -24.27 -8.64 -40.27
CA LEU A 24 -24.90 -8.85 -38.97
C LEU A 24 -24.31 -10.14 -38.40
N ILE A 25 -24.04 -10.15 -37.09
CA ILE A 25 -23.30 -11.20 -36.34
C ILE A 25 -21.78 -10.98 -36.33
N THR A 26 -21.35 -9.76 -36.01
CA THR A 26 -20.15 -9.52 -35.19
C THR A 26 -20.44 -8.37 -34.23
N LEU A 27 -21.56 -8.48 -33.50
CA LEU A 27 -21.90 -7.63 -32.37
C LEU A 27 -22.23 -8.50 -31.15
N CYS A 28 -21.45 -9.57 -30.97
CA CYS A 28 -21.40 -10.32 -29.73
C CYS A 28 -19.94 -10.28 -29.28
N PHE A 29 -19.72 -9.99 -27.99
CA PHE A 29 -18.42 -9.77 -27.32
C PHE A 29 -17.89 -8.33 -27.22
N LEU A 30 -18.77 -7.33 -27.30
CA LEU A 30 -18.62 -6.14 -26.46
C LEU A 30 -19.73 -6.17 -25.41
N THR A 31 -19.66 -7.12 -24.48
CA THR A 31 -20.25 -6.94 -23.15
C THR A 31 -19.41 -5.91 -22.39
N GLY A 32 -19.24 -4.72 -22.96
CA GLY A 32 -19.01 -3.55 -22.14
C GLY A 32 -20.33 -3.38 -21.39
N SER A 33 -20.40 -3.91 -20.17
CA SER A 33 -21.44 -3.49 -19.25
C SER A 33 -21.36 -1.97 -19.26
N ALA A 34 -22.38 -1.30 -19.80
CA ALA A 34 -22.46 0.14 -19.76
C ALA A 34 -22.60 0.51 -18.29
N GLN A 35 -21.45 0.60 -17.62
CA GLN A 35 -21.30 0.67 -16.17
C GLN A 35 -22.07 1.84 -15.57
N ASN A 36 -22.44 2.81 -16.42
CA ASN A 36 -23.11 4.05 -16.08
C ASN A 36 -24.48 4.23 -16.77
N LEU A 37 -25.06 3.23 -17.45
CA LEU A 37 -26.36 3.44 -18.13
C LEU A 37 -27.49 3.74 -17.13
N PRO A 38 -27.64 3.02 -16.00
CA PRO A 38 -28.60 3.41 -14.97
C PRO A 38 -28.33 4.81 -14.42
N SER A 39 -27.05 5.15 -14.19
CA SER A 39 -26.64 6.47 -13.71
C SER A 39 -26.98 7.60 -14.70
N LEU A 40 -26.80 7.34 -15.99
CA LEU A 40 -27.13 8.24 -17.09
C LEU A 40 -28.64 8.45 -17.22
N LEU A 41 -29.44 7.40 -17.05
CA LEU A 41 -30.90 7.46 -17.20
C LEU A 41 -31.61 8.07 -16.00
N LEU A 42 -31.00 7.97 -14.81
CA LEU A 42 -31.62 8.41 -13.55
C LEU A 42 -30.96 9.66 -12.96
N GLU A 43 -29.94 10.21 -13.62
CA GLU A 43 -29.11 11.33 -13.14
C GLU A 43 -28.60 11.11 -11.70
N LYS A 44 -28.21 9.86 -11.39
CA LYS A 44 -27.81 9.40 -10.05
C LYS A 44 -26.52 8.60 -10.12
N ASP A 45 -25.64 8.75 -9.13
CA ASP A 45 -24.40 7.98 -9.05
C ASP A 45 -24.64 6.54 -8.55
N ILE A 46 -25.12 5.67 -9.43
CA ILE A 46 -25.36 4.26 -9.13
C ILE A 46 -24.07 3.46 -9.35
N ASN A 47 -23.29 3.33 -8.27
CA ASN A 47 -22.01 2.62 -8.27
C ASN A 47 -22.04 1.40 -7.33
N ALA A 48 -21.75 0.23 -7.87
CA ALA A 48 -21.65 -1.01 -7.12
C ALA A 48 -20.54 -0.90 -6.07
N THR A 49 -20.86 -1.11 -4.79
CA THR A 49 -19.92 -0.91 -3.69
C THR A 49 -20.17 -1.91 -2.57
N PHE A 50 -19.10 -2.40 -1.93
CA PHE A 50 -19.22 -3.14 -0.67
C PHE A 50 -18.12 -2.77 0.31
N SER A 51 -18.47 -2.83 1.59
CA SER A 51 -17.63 -2.41 2.69
C SER A 51 -17.78 -3.34 3.89
N ILE A 52 -16.71 -3.41 4.68
CA ILE A 52 -16.72 -3.89 6.05
C ILE A 52 -16.18 -2.81 6.97
N ILE A 53 -16.92 -2.51 8.03
CA ILE A 53 -16.51 -1.65 9.15
C ILE A 53 -16.43 -2.51 10.41
N ALA A 54 -15.39 -2.32 11.21
CA ALA A 54 -15.22 -3.08 12.44
C ALA A 54 -14.43 -2.34 13.53
N TYR A 55 -14.61 -2.79 14.76
CA TYR A 55 -13.90 -2.32 15.94
C TYR A 55 -13.19 -3.47 16.67
N ASP A 56 -11.88 -3.34 16.87
CA ASP A 56 -11.11 -4.21 17.76
C ASP A 56 -11.07 -3.59 19.15
N LYS A 57 -11.88 -4.11 20.07
CA LYS A 57 -11.97 -3.64 21.46
C LYS A 57 -10.68 -3.84 22.25
N GLN A 58 -9.90 -4.88 21.96
CA GLN A 58 -8.65 -5.15 22.68
C GLN A 58 -7.56 -4.15 22.31
N LYS A 59 -7.48 -3.78 21.03
CA LYS A 59 -6.52 -2.79 20.52
C LYS A 59 -7.05 -1.36 20.56
N ARG A 60 -8.36 -1.18 20.75
CA ARG A 60 -9.07 0.11 20.65
C ARG A 60 -8.83 0.75 19.28
N GLU A 61 -9.03 -0.06 18.24
CA GLU A 61 -8.83 0.32 16.83
C GLU A 61 -10.14 0.18 16.05
N TRP A 62 -10.42 1.16 15.20
CA TRP A 62 -11.50 1.09 14.22
C TRP A 62 -10.89 0.92 12.84
N GLY A 63 -11.55 0.15 11.99
CA GLY A 63 -11.11 0.00 10.62
C GLY A 63 -12.26 -0.19 9.64
N ILE A 64 -12.01 0.27 8.43
CA ILE A 64 -12.93 0.16 7.31
C ILE A 64 -12.14 -0.34 6.10
N ALA A 65 -12.66 -1.37 5.44
CA ALA A 65 -12.22 -1.78 4.11
C ALA A 65 -13.40 -1.68 3.14
N VAL A 66 -13.14 -1.21 1.92
CA VAL A 66 -14.19 -0.90 0.95
C VAL A 66 -13.67 -1.05 -0.47
N ALA A 67 -14.54 -1.46 -1.39
CA ALA A 67 -14.26 -1.51 -2.82
C ALA A 67 -15.46 -1.03 -3.62
N THR A 68 -15.19 -0.35 -4.74
CA THR A 68 -16.21 0.13 -5.67
C THR A 68 -15.74 0.03 -7.12
N ASN A 69 -16.69 0.19 -8.05
CA ASN A 69 -16.46 0.19 -9.48
C ASN A 69 -16.22 1.63 -9.99
N ASN A 70 -16.31 2.62 -9.11
CA ASN A 70 -15.88 3.99 -9.30
C ASN A 70 -14.44 4.24 -8.77
N ILE A 71 -13.90 5.43 -9.00
CA ILE A 71 -12.56 5.85 -8.54
C ILE A 71 -12.56 6.34 -7.06
N TYR A 72 -11.39 6.32 -6.43
CA TYR A 72 -11.05 6.92 -5.12
C TYR A 72 -11.90 6.58 -3.88
N VAL A 73 -12.56 5.42 -3.82
CA VAL A 73 -13.55 5.07 -2.77
C VAL A 73 -13.15 5.32 -1.32
N GLY A 74 -11.86 5.23 -1.00
CA GLY A 74 -11.35 5.52 0.34
C GLY A 74 -11.64 6.94 0.80
N ASN A 75 -11.68 7.92 -0.11
CA ASN A 75 -11.98 9.31 0.23
C ASN A 75 -13.45 9.54 0.57
N SER A 76 -14.35 8.88 -0.17
CA SER A 76 -15.78 9.18 -0.13
C SER A 76 -16.51 8.42 0.97
N THR A 77 -15.98 7.27 1.42
CA THR A 77 -16.79 6.31 2.20
C THR A 77 -16.24 5.99 3.59
N ILE A 78 -15.04 6.47 3.93
CA ILE A 78 -14.34 6.11 5.17
C ILE A 78 -14.25 7.31 6.11
N TYR A 79 -14.90 7.21 7.27
CA TYR A 79 -14.84 8.22 8.32
C TYR A 79 -14.50 7.57 9.65
N ILE A 80 -13.35 7.91 10.22
CA ILE A 80 -12.89 7.34 11.48
C ILE A 80 -12.33 8.46 12.35
N GLU A 81 -12.91 8.63 13.53
CA GLU A 81 -12.41 9.49 14.59
C GLU A 81 -12.00 8.62 15.79
N PRO A 82 -10.69 8.34 15.95
CA PRO A 82 -10.20 7.45 17.00
C PRO A 82 -10.63 7.90 18.39
N GLY A 83 -11.11 6.95 19.20
CA GLY A 83 -11.65 7.22 20.54
C GLY A 83 -13.12 7.57 20.56
N ILE A 84 -13.70 7.98 19.42
CA ILE A 84 -15.11 8.37 19.29
C ILE A 84 -15.91 7.30 18.55
N GLY A 85 -15.49 6.95 17.33
CA GLY A 85 -16.21 5.97 16.52
C GLY A 85 -15.75 5.96 15.06
N ALA A 86 -16.50 5.22 14.23
CA ALA A 86 -16.32 5.16 12.80
C ALA A 86 -17.67 5.08 12.08
N PHE A 87 -17.73 5.63 10.87
CA PHE A 87 -18.87 5.59 9.98
C PHE A 87 -18.42 5.20 8.57
N SER A 88 -19.22 4.37 7.90
CA SER A 88 -19.10 4.12 6.47
C SER A 88 -20.43 4.44 5.79
N ILE A 89 -20.37 5.22 4.73
CA ILE A 89 -21.52 5.64 3.94
C ILE A 89 -21.24 5.29 2.48
N ILE A 90 -22.12 4.50 1.86
CA ILE A 90 -22.01 4.03 0.47
C ILE A 90 -23.36 4.16 -0.26
N ALA A 91 -23.40 3.74 -1.53
CA ALA A 91 -24.48 4.06 -2.49
C ALA A 91 -24.50 5.58 -2.77
N GLU A 92 -25.65 6.26 -2.73
CA GLU A 92 -25.67 7.73 -2.80
C GLU A 92 -25.04 8.30 -1.51
N THR A 93 -23.74 8.61 -1.59
CA THR A 93 -22.93 8.93 -0.42
C THR A 93 -23.21 10.34 0.09
N ASP A 94 -23.41 10.49 1.40
CA ASP A 94 -23.52 11.79 2.07
C ASP A 94 -22.63 11.86 3.32
N PRO A 95 -21.53 12.64 3.30
CA PRO A 95 -20.64 12.83 4.45
C PRO A 95 -21.33 13.41 5.69
N SER A 96 -22.51 14.05 5.55
CA SER A 96 -23.24 14.67 6.65
C SER A 96 -23.54 13.68 7.79
N TYR A 97 -23.79 12.41 7.47
CA TYR A 97 -24.01 11.34 8.45
C TYR A 97 -22.83 11.16 9.38
N ALA A 98 -21.60 11.18 8.86
CA ALA A 98 -20.39 11.07 9.68
C ALA A 98 -20.11 12.37 10.46
N ILE A 99 -20.24 13.53 9.81
CA ILE A 99 -19.97 14.85 10.43
C ILE A 99 -20.94 15.14 11.59
N ALA A 100 -22.24 14.92 11.38
CA ALA A 100 -23.23 15.00 12.44
C ALA A 100 -23.04 13.87 13.45
N GLY A 101 -22.71 12.66 12.97
CA GLY A 101 -22.59 11.49 13.82
C GLY A 101 -21.49 11.61 14.86
N PHE A 102 -20.29 12.08 14.49
CA PHE A 102 -19.24 12.35 15.48
C PHE A 102 -19.65 13.40 16.52
N ARG A 103 -20.39 14.44 16.12
CA ARG A 103 -20.94 15.43 17.06
C ARG A 103 -21.95 14.80 18.02
N HIS A 104 -22.79 13.89 17.53
CA HIS A 104 -23.79 13.18 18.33
C HIS A 104 -23.14 12.22 19.33
N LEU A 105 -22.15 11.44 18.91
CA LEU A 105 -21.37 10.56 19.78
C LEU A 105 -20.66 11.36 20.89
N LYS A 106 -20.03 12.49 20.55
CA LYS A 106 -19.40 13.39 21.54
C LYS A 106 -20.39 13.99 22.53
N ALA A 107 -21.65 14.17 22.11
CA ALA A 107 -22.72 14.64 22.98
C ALA A 107 -23.38 13.50 23.81
N GLY A 108 -22.85 12.28 23.75
CA GLY A 108 -23.33 11.13 24.53
C GLY A 108 -24.50 10.36 23.91
N LYS A 109 -24.88 10.65 22.67
CA LYS A 109 -25.87 9.83 21.94
C LYS A 109 -25.26 8.49 21.56
N SER A 110 -26.08 7.45 21.50
CA SER A 110 -25.71 6.15 20.94
C SER A 110 -25.46 6.23 19.43
N ILE A 111 -24.77 5.22 18.88
CA ILE A 111 -24.54 5.12 17.43
C ILE A 111 -25.84 5.05 16.61
N GLN A 112 -26.86 4.37 17.16
CA GLN A 112 -28.19 4.28 16.54
C GLN A 112 -28.88 5.64 16.53
N GLU A 113 -28.99 6.31 17.67
CA GLU A 113 -29.61 7.65 17.75
C GLU A 113 -28.87 8.64 16.84
N SER A 114 -27.55 8.53 16.77
CA SER A 114 -26.70 9.33 15.91
C SER A 114 -27.09 9.20 14.43
N ILE A 115 -27.19 7.97 13.92
CA ILE A 115 -27.54 7.71 12.52
C ILE A 115 -29.02 8.04 12.25
N GLU A 116 -29.92 7.70 13.17
CA GLU A 116 -31.36 7.96 13.02
C GLU A 116 -31.70 9.45 13.05
N CYS A 117 -30.96 10.27 13.80
CA CYS A 117 -31.11 11.73 13.74
C CYS A 117 -30.81 12.25 12.33
N SER A 118 -29.64 11.92 11.77
CA SER A 118 -29.27 12.33 10.41
C SER A 118 -30.25 11.81 9.36
N LYS A 119 -30.74 10.57 9.52
CA LYS A 119 -31.72 9.94 8.63
C LYS A 119 -33.05 10.69 8.57
N LYS A 120 -33.51 11.26 9.68
CA LYS A 120 -34.79 12.00 9.73
C LYS A 120 -34.77 13.28 8.90
N ASP A 121 -33.61 13.93 8.80
CA ASP A 121 -33.43 15.19 8.09
C ASP A 121 -33.03 15.01 6.61
N ASP A 122 -32.64 13.79 6.23
CA ASP A 122 -32.19 13.45 4.88
C ASP A 122 -33.35 12.96 4.00
N LYS A 123 -33.76 13.79 3.04
CA LYS A 123 -34.86 13.46 2.12
C LYS A 123 -34.56 12.30 1.16
N GLU A 124 -33.29 11.95 0.96
CA GLU A 124 -32.84 10.90 0.04
C GLU A 124 -32.28 9.67 0.78
N TRP A 125 -32.57 9.51 2.08
CA TRP A 125 -32.06 8.41 2.91
C TRP A 125 -32.30 7.03 2.29
N PHE A 126 -33.38 6.87 1.54
CA PHE A 126 -33.76 5.62 0.90
C PHE A 126 -32.83 5.20 -0.26
N ASN A 127 -31.92 6.06 -0.71
CA ASN A 127 -30.88 5.73 -1.70
C ASN A 127 -29.49 5.48 -1.08
N ARG A 128 -29.38 5.41 0.25
CA ARG A 128 -28.09 5.32 0.95
C ARG A 128 -27.92 4.00 1.69
N GLN A 129 -26.67 3.64 1.96
CA GLN A 129 -26.31 2.67 2.99
C GLN A 129 -25.39 3.34 3.99
N VAL A 130 -25.71 3.21 5.27
CA VAL A 130 -24.93 3.81 6.36
C VAL A 130 -24.70 2.75 7.41
N ALA A 131 -23.46 2.61 7.86
CA ALA A 131 -23.08 1.81 9.01
C ALA A 131 -22.19 2.65 9.94
N GLY A 132 -22.28 2.41 11.23
CA GLY A 132 -21.42 3.07 12.22
C GLY A 132 -21.15 2.19 13.43
N ILE A 133 -20.02 2.47 14.09
CA ILE A 133 -19.58 1.82 15.32
C ILE A 133 -19.05 2.86 16.28
N ASP A 134 -19.53 2.86 17.52
CA ASP A 134 -19.04 3.77 18.57
C ASP A 134 -17.83 3.20 19.33
N SER A 135 -17.37 3.90 20.38
CA SER A 135 -16.24 3.49 21.20
C SER A 135 -16.52 2.45 22.26
N ALA A 136 -17.79 2.12 22.50
CA ALA A 136 -18.17 0.96 23.29
C ALA A 136 -18.22 -0.32 22.43
N GLY A 137 -18.19 -0.17 21.10
CA GLY A 137 -18.33 -1.26 20.14
C GLY A 137 -19.79 -1.54 19.76
N ASN A 138 -20.72 -0.65 20.10
CA ASN A 138 -22.10 -0.78 19.61
C ASN A 138 -22.14 -0.46 18.13
N VAL A 139 -23.02 -1.17 17.42
CA VAL A 139 -23.08 -1.15 15.96
C VAL A 139 -24.50 -0.80 15.52
N TYR A 140 -24.62 0.03 14.48
CA TYR A 140 -25.90 0.27 13.80
C TYR A 140 -25.68 0.45 12.31
N ALA A 141 -26.59 -0.08 11.50
CA ALA A 141 -26.59 0.10 10.05
C ALA A 141 -28.00 0.13 9.48
N PHE A 142 -28.16 0.73 8.30
CA PHE A 142 -29.37 0.58 7.49
C PHE A 142 -29.06 0.53 6.00
N THR A 143 -29.93 -0.15 5.26
CA THR A 143 -29.99 -0.11 3.79
C THR A 143 -31.24 0.66 3.36
N GLY A 144 -31.06 1.68 2.52
CA GLY A 144 -32.14 2.48 1.98
C GLY A 144 -33.13 1.64 1.17
N SER A 145 -34.42 1.93 1.30
CA SER A 145 -35.48 1.08 0.74
C SER A 145 -35.52 1.04 -0.79
N SER A 146 -34.93 2.02 -1.48
CA SER A 146 -34.88 2.05 -2.95
C SER A 146 -33.82 1.13 -3.54
N LEU A 147 -32.81 0.74 -2.74
CA LEU A 147 -31.72 -0.13 -3.22
C LEU A 147 -32.17 -1.55 -3.58
N LYS A 148 -33.35 -1.97 -3.11
CA LYS A 148 -33.97 -3.25 -3.52
C LYS A 148 -34.35 -3.27 -5.01
N TYR A 149 -34.45 -2.11 -5.66
CA TYR A 149 -34.73 -1.99 -7.09
C TYR A 149 -33.45 -1.88 -7.92
N TRP A 150 -32.28 -1.79 -7.28
CA TRP A 150 -31.01 -1.80 -8.00
C TRP A 150 -30.68 -3.23 -8.44
N GLN A 151 -29.88 -3.38 -9.48
CA GLN A 151 -29.48 -4.70 -9.95
C GLN A 151 -28.67 -5.44 -8.88
N GLY A 152 -28.81 -6.76 -8.77
CA GLY A 152 -28.08 -7.57 -7.80
C GLY A 152 -28.59 -7.45 -6.37
N MET A 153 -27.77 -7.85 -5.41
CA MET A 153 -28.10 -7.77 -3.99
C MET A 153 -27.63 -6.45 -3.39
N SER A 154 -28.49 -5.86 -2.57
CA SER A 154 -28.18 -4.69 -1.74
C SER A 154 -28.67 -4.93 -0.32
N ASP A 155 -27.75 -5.12 0.62
CA ASP A 155 -28.08 -5.46 2.00
C ASP A 155 -26.94 -5.14 2.97
N HIS A 156 -27.17 -5.38 4.27
CA HIS A 156 -26.15 -5.35 5.33
C HIS A 156 -26.35 -6.51 6.31
N ILE A 157 -25.26 -6.95 6.94
CA ILE A 157 -25.27 -7.96 8.00
C ILE A 157 -24.45 -7.42 9.18
N ILE A 158 -25.09 -7.33 10.34
CA ILE A 158 -24.46 -6.88 11.60
C ILE A 158 -23.91 -8.12 12.33
N GLY A 159 -22.66 -8.03 12.76
CA GLY A 159 -22.03 -8.99 13.68
C GLY A 159 -21.58 -8.31 14.97
N ASP A 160 -20.89 -9.06 15.83
CA ASP A 160 -20.36 -8.53 17.09
C ASP A 160 -19.19 -7.58 16.84
N GLY A 161 -19.44 -6.26 16.93
CA GLY A 161 -18.45 -5.22 16.71
C GLY A 161 -18.04 -5.01 15.24
N PHE A 162 -18.86 -5.45 14.27
CA PHE A 162 -18.62 -5.20 12.85
C PHE A 162 -19.92 -5.21 12.01
N VAL A 163 -19.85 -4.64 10.80
CA VAL A 163 -20.90 -4.71 9.77
C VAL A 163 -20.26 -5.01 8.43
N VAL A 164 -20.86 -5.91 7.66
CA VAL A 164 -20.63 -6.01 6.21
C VAL A 164 -21.85 -5.43 5.49
N MET A 165 -21.63 -4.62 4.47
CA MET A 165 -22.72 -4.02 3.70
C MET A 165 -22.31 -3.80 2.25
N GLY A 166 -23.29 -3.71 1.37
CA GLY A 166 -23.03 -3.33 -0.01
C GLY A 166 -24.25 -3.38 -0.90
N ASN A 167 -24.06 -2.94 -2.13
CA ASN A 167 -25.08 -2.84 -3.16
C ASN A 167 -24.54 -3.32 -4.51
N GLN A 168 -25.47 -3.77 -5.35
CA GLN A 168 -25.18 -4.35 -6.66
C GLN A 168 -24.16 -5.50 -6.64
N LEU A 169 -24.34 -6.39 -5.67
CA LEU A 169 -23.46 -7.53 -5.44
C LEU A 169 -24.02 -8.83 -5.99
N ALA A 170 -23.12 -9.78 -6.24
CA ALA A 170 -23.49 -11.17 -6.36
C ALA A 170 -24.07 -11.69 -5.03
N LYS A 171 -24.89 -12.75 -5.10
CA LYS A 171 -25.72 -13.24 -4.00
C LYS A 171 -24.95 -13.56 -2.71
N ASP A 172 -23.80 -14.23 -2.85
CA ASP A 172 -23.10 -14.84 -1.70
C ASP A 172 -22.03 -13.92 -1.08
N VAL A 173 -21.86 -12.71 -1.61
CA VAL A 173 -20.78 -11.78 -1.22
C VAL A 173 -20.83 -11.42 0.26
N LEU A 174 -21.96 -10.89 0.76
CA LEU A 174 -22.06 -10.40 2.13
C LEU A 174 -21.92 -11.53 3.15
N GLN A 175 -22.58 -12.67 2.93
CA GLN A 175 -22.47 -13.81 3.83
C GLN A 175 -21.03 -14.36 3.88
N THR A 176 -20.34 -14.36 2.73
CA THR A 176 -18.94 -14.79 2.66
C THR A 176 -18.02 -13.84 3.43
N MET A 177 -18.19 -12.52 3.23
CA MET A 177 -17.45 -11.50 3.99
C MET A 177 -17.66 -11.64 5.50
N TYR A 178 -18.92 -11.84 5.92
CA TYR A 178 -19.26 -12.05 7.33
C TYR A 178 -18.51 -13.25 7.90
N ASN A 179 -18.67 -14.43 7.28
CA ASN A 179 -18.09 -15.69 7.77
C ASN A 179 -16.56 -15.62 7.82
N VAL A 180 -15.93 -15.03 6.81
CA VAL A 180 -14.46 -14.88 6.77
C VAL A 180 -13.98 -13.91 7.84
N TYR A 181 -14.65 -12.78 8.05
CA TYR A 181 -14.24 -11.83 9.09
C TYR A 181 -14.37 -12.44 10.50
N GLU A 182 -15.48 -13.13 10.76
CA GLU A 182 -15.76 -13.81 12.03
C GLU A 182 -14.73 -14.91 12.34
N GLY A 183 -14.39 -15.74 11.34
CA GLY A 183 -13.40 -16.81 11.49
C GLY A 183 -11.93 -16.35 11.41
N SER A 184 -11.66 -15.12 10.98
CA SER A 184 -10.30 -14.62 10.77
C SER A 184 -9.57 -14.27 12.06
N ARG A 185 -8.25 -14.48 12.04
CA ARG A 185 -7.32 -14.05 13.10
C ARG A 185 -6.23 -13.14 12.51
N GLY A 186 -5.58 -12.39 13.40
CA GLY A 186 -4.53 -11.43 13.07
C GLY A 186 -4.89 -10.02 13.53
N THR A 187 -4.14 -9.05 13.04
CA THR A 187 -4.44 -7.62 13.20
C THR A 187 -5.77 -7.26 12.55
N LEU A 188 -6.40 -6.16 13.00
CA LEU A 188 -7.65 -5.68 12.42
C LEU A 188 -7.55 -5.48 10.90
N ALA A 189 -6.43 -4.90 10.43
CA ALA A 189 -6.16 -4.71 9.00
C ALA A 189 -6.14 -6.03 8.19
N GLU A 190 -5.48 -7.07 8.71
CA GLU A 190 -5.44 -8.39 8.06
C GLU A 190 -6.83 -9.04 8.00
N ARG A 191 -7.63 -8.89 9.05
CA ARG A 191 -9.00 -9.43 9.10
C ARG A 191 -9.93 -8.72 8.11
N LEU A 192 -9.86 -7.40 8.06
CA LEU A 192 -10.65 -6.57 7.13
C LEU A 192 -10.33 -6.88 5.67
N ILE A 193 -9.04 -6.95 5.30
CA ILE A 193 -8.66 -7.23 3.91
C ILE A 193 -9.02 -8.66 3.48
N LYS A 194 -8.91 -9.65 4.38
CA LYS A 194 -9.35 -11.04 4.12
C LYS A 194 -10.83 -11.09 3.81
N SER A 195 -11.65 -10.40 4.61
CA SER A 195 -13.09 -10.26 4.38
C SER A 195 -13.37 -9.63 3.01
N LEU A 196 -12.76 -8.48 2.72
CA LEU A 196 -12.95 -7.76 1.46
C LEU A 196 -12.57 -8.61 0.22
N ILE A 197 -11.42 -9.29 0.27
CA ILE A 197 -10.96 -10.19 -0.82
C ILE A 197 -11.91 -11.39 -0.98
N ALA A 198 -12.38 -11.98 0.12
CA ALA A 198 -13.32 -13.09 0.07
C ALA A 198 -14.66 -12.67 -0.57
N GLY A 199 -15.14 -11.45 -0.27
CA GLY A 199 -16.30 -10.86 -0.94
C GLY A 199 -16.11 -10.75 -2.46
N GLN A 200 -14.93 -10.29 -2.90
CA GLN A 200 -14.60 -10.25 -4.33
C GLN A 200 -14.55 -11.65 -4.96
N GLN A 201 -14.07 -12.66 -4.24
CA GLN A 201 -14.00 -14.05 -4.72
C GLN A 201 -15.38 -14.72 -4.79
N ALA A 202 -16.31 -14.31 -3.93
CA ALA A 202 -17.71 -14.74 -3.95
C ALA A 202 -18.56 -14.07 -5.04
N GLY A 203 -17.92 -13.38 -6.00
CA GLY A 203 -18.56 -12.73 -7.16
C GLY A 203 -18.47 -11.21 -7.12
N GLY A 204 -18.23 -10.60 -5.95
CA GLY A 204 -18.05 -9.17 -5.77
C GLY A 204 -19.18 -8.32 -6.39
N GLN A 205 -18.78 -7.22 -7.00
CA GLN A 205 -19.67 -6.29 -7.68
C GLN A 205 -20.00 -6.79 -9.08
N ILE A 206 -21.29 -6.82 -9.45
CA ILE A 206 -21.74 -7.40 -10.73
C ILE A 206 -21.34 -6.58 -11.96
N GLN A 207 -20.94 -5.32 -11.78
CA GLN A 207 -20.61 -4.37 -12.85
C GLN A 207 -19.10 -4.08 -12.95
N GLY A 208 -18.25 -4.85 -12.27
CA GLY A 208 -16.79 -4.68 -12.29
C GLY A 208 -16.23 -3.97 -11.06
N LYS A 209 -14.94 -3.63 -11.12
CA LYS A 209 -14.14 -3.12 -9.99
C LYS A 209 -13.13 -2.10 -10.48
N GLN A 210 -12.86 -1.08 -9.66
CA GLN A 210 -11.98 0.03 -10.06
C GLN A 210 -11.12 0.57 -8.93
N SER A 211 -11.66 0.71 -7.71
CA SER A 211 -10.89 1.19 -6.56
C SER A 211 -11.20 0.42 -5.28
N ALA A 212 -10.25 0.43 -4.36
CA ALA A 212 -10.38 -0.18 -3.03
C ALA A 212 -9.52 0.56 -2.01
N ALA A 213 -9.94 0.53 -0.74
CA ALA A 213 -9.21 1.15 0.37
C ALA A 213 -9.32 0.32 1.65
N LEU A 214 -8.31 0.47 2.51
CA LEU A 214 -8.23 -0.09 3.85
C LEU A 214 -7.65 0.96 4.78
N VAL A 215 -8.43 1.36 5.79
CA VAL A 215 -8.00 2.32 6.80
C VAL A 215 -8.21 1.73 8.18
N VAL A 216 -7.20 1.81 9.05
CA VAL A 216 -7.26 1.38 10.46
C VAL A 216 -6.62 2.46 11.34
N LYS A 217 -7.39 2.95 12.32
CA LYS A 217 -6.98 4.01 13.25
C LYS A 217 -7.24 3.61 14.70
N GLY A 218 -6.27 3.90 15.59
CA GLY A 218 -6.33 3.52 17.01
C GLY A 218 -6.38 4.73 17.94
N ALA A 219 -7.12 4.63 19.06
CA ALA A 219 -7.31 5.74 20.01
C ALA A 219 -6.03 6.23 20.70
N GLY A 220 -4.98 5.41 20.77
CA GLY A 220 -3.70 5.75 21.38
C GLY A 220 -2.62 6.23 20.41
N ASN A 221 -2.97 6.46 19.14
CA ASN A 221 -2.00 6.77 18.09
C ASN A 221 -2.19 8.21 17.59
N GLU A 222 -1.37 9.14 18.07
CA GLU A 222 -1.43 10.58 17.72
C GLU A 222 -0.73 10.94 16.38
N TRP A 223 -0.08 9.97 15.70
CA TRP A 223 0.82 10.21 14.57
C TRP A 223 0.34 9.55 13.26
N PHE A 224 0.95 9.93 12.12
CA PHE A 224 0.88 9.32 10.77
C PHE A 224 1.14 7.78 10.67
N ASN A 225 1.30 7.06 11.79
CA ASN A 225 1.54 5.60 11.83
C ASN A 225 0.25 4.77 11.80
N GLN A 226 -0.87 5.37 11.40
CA GLN A 226 -2.12 4.66 11.17
C GLN A 226 -2.13 4.07 9.76
N ILE A 227 -2.88 2.98 9.54
CA ILE A 227 -2.98 2.36 8.22
C ILE A 227 -3.99 3.18 7.42
N ASP A 228 -3.55 3.73 6.30
CA ASP A 228 -4.41 4.38 5.29
C ASP A 228 -3.85 3.99 3.92
N LEU A 229 -4.39 2.92 3.36
CA LEU A 229 -3.95 2.31 2.11
C LEU A 229 -5.06 2.44 1.09
N ARG A 230 -4.73 3.03 -0.06
CA ARG A 230 -5.70 3.39 -1.08
C ARG A 230 -5.19 3.01 -2.46
N VAL A 231 -6.04 2.28 -3.18
CA VAL A 231 -5.91 2.04 -4.62
C VAL A 231 -7.05 2.78 -5.29
N ASP A 232 -6.80 4.05 -5.61
CA ASP A 232 -7.85 4.95 -6.12
C ASP A 232 -8.24 4.66 -7.57
N ASN A 233 -7.42 3.91 -8.32
CA ASN A 233 -7.68 3.48 -9.69
C ASN A 233 -6.80 2.28 -10.07
N SER A 234 -7.40 1.11 -10.33
CA SER A 234 -6.69 -0.07 -10.83
C SER A 234 -7.63 -1.07 -11.50
N LYS A 235 -7.09 -1.91 -12.41
CA LYS A 235 -7.77 -3.10 -12.93
C LYS A 235 -7.78 -4.26 -11.91
N THR A 236 -6.86 -4.24 -10.95
CA THR A 236 -6.65 -5.27 -9.93
C THR A 236 -6.65 -4.70 -8.50
N PRO A 237 -7.65 -3.88 -8.11
CA PRO A 237 -7.59 -3.06 -6.90
C PRO A 237 -7.39 -3.88 -5.62
N PHE A 238 -7.96 -5.08 -5.53
CA PHE A 238 -7.79 -5.97 -4.37
C PHE A 238 -6.37 -6.53 -4.23
N LYS A 239 -5.75 -6.91 -5.37
CA LYS A 239 -4.37 -7.42 -5.38
C LYS A 239 -3.40 -6.30 -5.01
N ASP A 240 -3.64 -5.10 -5.56
CA ASP A 240 -2.79 -3.95 -5.30
C ASP A 240 -2.95 -3.47 -3.86
N LEU A 241 -4.17 -3.51 -3.30
CA LEU A 241 -4.41 -3.18 -1.90
C LEU A 241 -3.73 -4.18 -0.95
N GLN A 242 -3.76 -5.48 -1.29
CA GLN A 242 -3.00 -6.50 -0.55
C GLN A 242 -1.50 -6.24 -0.62
N LYS A 243 -0.97 -5.91 -1.80
CA LYS A 243 0.44 -5.56 -1.98
C LYS A 243 0.85 -4.36 -1.11
N LEU A 244 0.00 -3.33 -1.01
CA LEU A 244 0.23 -2.19 -0.12
C LEU A 244 0.29 -2.61 1.36
N LEU A 245 -0.59 -3.52 1.79
CA LEU A 245 -0.59 -4.03 3.16
C LEU A 245 0.65 -4.89 3.45
N ASP A 246 1.06 -5.72 2.48
CA ASP A 246 2.28 -6.51 2.56
C ASP A 246 3.51 -5.59 2.66
N HIS A 247 3.56 -4.52 1.86
CA HIS A 247 4.64 -3.52 1.93
C HIS A 247 4.70 -2.83 3.30
N HIS A 248 3.53 -2.47 3.86
CA HIS A 248 3.44 -1.86 5.18
C HIS A 248 4.05 -2.76 6.26
N TYR A 249 3.59 -4.01 6.37
CA TYR A 249 4.08 -4.94 7.39
C TYR A 249 5.47 -5.50 7.08
N GLY A 250 5.82 -5.67 5.82
CA GLY A 250 7.14 -6.09 5.36
C GLY A 250 8.22 -5.09 5.78
N ARG A 251 7.93 -3.78 5.69
CA ARG A 251 8.84 -2.72 6.17
C ARG A 251 9.06 -2.81 7.68
N ILE A 252 7.99 -3.07 8.45
CA ILE A 252 8.07 -3.25 9.90
C ILE A 252 8.93 -4.48 10.22
N ARG A 253 8.71 -5.61 9.52
CA ARG A 253 9.50 -6.84 9.69
C ARG A 253 10.96 -6.64 9.33
N LEU A 254 11.28 -5.92 8.25
CA LEU A 254 12.65 -5.58 7.86
C LEU A 254 13.36 -4.74 8.95
N ASN A 255 12.66 -3.75 9.53
CA ASN A 255 13.20 -2.97 10.63
C ASN A 255 13.49 -3.83 11.86
N GLN A 256 12.58 -4.75 12.20
CA GLN A 256 12.76 -5.69 13.31
C GLN A 256 13.93 -6.66 13.03
N ALA A 257 14.09 -7.12 11.79
CA ALA A 257 15.21 -7.95 11.37
C ALA A 257 16.54 -7.24 11.60
N ILE A 258 16.70 -6.02 11.06
CA ILE A 258 17.92 -5.21 11.21
C ILE A 258 18.22 -4.97 12.69
N ARG A 259 17.21 -4.65 13.51
CA ARG A 259 17.37 -4.46 14.95
C ARG A 259 17.85 -5.74 15.65
N ALA A 260 17.26 -6.89 15.32
CA ALA A 260 17.67 -8.17 15.88
C ALA A 260 19.13 -8.50 15.52
N ILE A 261 19.51 -8.32 14.25
CA ILE A 261 20.89 -8.55 13.77
C ILE A 261 21.88 -7.65 14.52
N ARG A 262 21.58 -6.36 14.66
CA ARG A 262 22.43 -5.41 15.40
C ARG A 262 22.56 -5.74 16.89
N ASN A 263 21.56 -6.41 17.46
CA ASN A 263 21.58 -6.89 18.84
C ASN A 263 22.19 -8.30 18.97
N ASN A 264 22.87 -8.79 17.92
CA ASN A 264 23.50 -10.11 17.84
C ASN A 264 22.52 -11.30 17.87
N ASP A 265 21.22 -11.08 17.64
CA ASP A 265 20.22 -12.14 17.44
C ASP A 265 20.04 -12.43 15.94
N THR A 266 21.06 -13.07 15.36
CA THR A 266 21.14 -13.33 13.92
C THR A 266 20.11 -14.36 13.44
N GLN A 267 19.74 -15.32 14.29
CA GLN A 267 18.71 -16.32 13.97
C GLN A 267 17.34 -15.67 13.78
N LYS A 268 16.91 -14.84 14.75
CA LYS A 268 15.68 -14.08 14.61
C LYS A 268 15.76 -13.09 13.45
N GLY A 269 16.91 -12.43 13.31
CA GLY A 269 17.21 -11.50 12.21
C GLY A 269 16.98 -12.12 10.83
N SER A 270 17.59 -13.27 10.56
CA SER A 270 17.51 -13.99 9.29
C SER A 270 16.08 -14.49 8.99
N ARG A 271 15.37 -15.00 10.01
CA ARG A 271 13.96 -15.41 9.85
C ARG A 271 13.07 -14.22 9.48
N LEU A 272 13.15 -13.12 10.24
CA LEU A 272 12.36 -11.92 9.99
C LEU A 272 12.70 -11.28 8.63
N LEU A 273 13.98 -11.28 8.24
CA LEU A 273 14.41 -10.78 6.94
C LEU A 273 13.80 -11.61 5.81
N SER A 274 13.83 -12.94 5.92
CA SER A 274 13.23 -13.84 4.93
C SER A 274 11.74 -13.57 4.75
N GLU A 275 10.99 -13.46 5.85
CA GLU A 275 9.57 -13.05 5.84
C GLU A 275 9.38 -11.68 5.17
N ALA A 276 10.18 -10.68 5.57
CA ALA A 276 10.08 -9.33 5.04
C ALA A 276 10.32 -9.26 3.54
N THR A 277 11.29 -10.02 3.01
CA THR A 277 11.61 -9.99 1.58
C THR A 277 10.47 -10.47 0.68
N VAL A 278 9.72 -11.48 1.11
CA VAL A 278 8.53 -11.94 0.39
C VAL A 278 7.46 -10.85 0.36
N MET A 279 7.25 -10.19 1.50
CA MET A 279 6.24 -9.14 1.63
C MET A 279 6.60 -7.85 0.87
N LEU A 280 7.90 -7.60 0.65
CA LEU A 280 8.42 -6.37 0.03
C LEU A 280 8.66 -6.52 -1.48
N GLU A 281 8.21 -7.61 -2.08
CA GLU A 281 8.44 -7.90 -3.49
C GLU A 281 7.87 -6.78 -4.40
N GLY A 282 8.70 -6.35 -5.36
CA GLY A 282 8.36 -5.29 -6.32
C GLY A 282 8.29 -3.88 -5.72
N TRP A 283 9.00 -3.60 -4.62
CA TRP A 283 9.29 -2.25 -4.12
C TRP A 283 10.78 -1.91 -4.27
N ASN A 284 11.19 -1.45 -5.45
CA ASN A 284 12.59 -1.12 -5.74
C ASN A 284 13.28 -0.20 -4.72
N GLY A 285 12.58 0.79 -4.20
CA GLY A 285 13.10 1.76 -3.24
C GLY A 285 13.51 1.16 -1.90
N ILE A 286 13.05 -0.06 -1.56
CA ILE A 286 13.42 -0.73 -0.30
C ILE A 286 14.64 -1.65 -0.44
N TYR A 287 15.03 -2.00 -1.67
CA TYR A 287 16.13 -2.94 -1.90
C TYR A 287 17.47 -2.50 -1.29
N PRO A 288 17.86 -1.20 -1.18
CA PRO A 288 19.13 -0.86 -0.54
C PRO A 288 19.15 -1.25 0.94
N LYS A 289 17.99 -1.14 1.60
CA LYS A 289 17.82 -1.52 3.00
C LYS A 289 17.81 -3.03 3.21
N ILE A 290 17.25 -3.79 2.26
CA ILE A 290 17.34 -5.25 2.25
C ILE A 290 18.80 -5.68 2.04
N ALA A 291 19.52 -5.07 1.10
CA ALA A 291 20.94 -5.34 0.88
C ALA A 291 21.77 -5.06 2.14
N LEU A 292 21.56 -3.92 2.81
CA LEU A 292 22.16 -3.64 4.13
C LEU A 292 21.89 -4.75 5.16
N ALA A 293 20.66 -5.26 5.24
CA ALA A 293 20.33 -6.33 6.19
C ALA A 293 21.11 -7.62 5.91
N TYR A 294 21.29 -7.99 4.64
CA TYR A 294 22.13 -9.14 4.26
C TYR A 294 23.62 -8.90 4.52
N LEU A 295 24.15 -7.70 4.28
CA LEU A 295 25.53 -7.34 4.61
C LEU A 295 25.81 -7.40 6.12
N LEU A 296 24.83 -7.01 6.94
CA LEU A 296 24.91 -7.16 8.40
C LEU A 296 24.97 -8.63 8.82
N LEU A 297 24.32 -9.53 8.08
CA LEU A 297 24.38 -10.98 8.25
C LEU A 297 25.61 -11.64 7.63
N LYS A 298 26.47 -10.87 6.93
CA LYS A 298 27.61 -11.40 6.14
C LYS A 298 27.17 -12.33 5.00
N GLU A 299 25.98 -12.07 4.44
CA GLU A 299 25.43 -12.80 3.30
C GLU A 299 25.57 -11.98 2.00
N ASP A 300 26.81 -11.64 1.65
CA ASP A 300 27.15 -10.66 0.60
C ASP A 300 26.55 -11.02 -0.77
N LYS A 301 26.55 -12.31 -1.14
CA LYS A 301 25.92 -12.77 -2.40
C LYS A 301 24.44 -12.43 -2.50
N LYS A 302 23.69 -12.49 -1.39
CA LYS A 302 22.27 -12.11 -1.38
C LYS A 302 22.11 -10.59 -1.45
N ALA A 303 22.96 -9.84 -0.76
CA ALA A 303 22.99 -8.38 -0.89
C ALA A 303 23.24 -7.95 -2.35
N ILE A 304 24.23 -8.55 -3.00
CA ILE A 304 24.56 -8.34 -4.43
C ILE A 304 23.38 -8.70 -5.33
N GLY A 305 22.66 -9.78 -5.02
CA GLY A 305 21.43 -10.14 -5.73
C GLY A 305 20.38 -9.02 -5.72
N TYR A 306 20.16 -8.37 -4.58
CA TYR A 306 19.24 -7.22 -4.47
C TYR A 306 19.75 -5.96 -5.17
N ILE A 307 21.06 -5.72 -5.17
CA ILE A 307 21.68 -4.61 -5.91
C ILE A 307 21.45 -4.80 -7.41
N LYS A 308 21.74 -6.00 -7.93
CA LYS A 308 21.50 -6.35 -9.35
C LYS A 308 20.02 -6.26 -9.71
N LYS A 309 19.13 -6.67 -8.79
CA LYS A 309 17.68 -6.53 -8.98
C LYS A 309 17.27 -5.06 -9.14
N GLY A 310 17.79 -4.17 -8.30
CA GLY A 310 17.52 -2.72 -8.41
C GLY A 310 18.01 -2.14 -9.74
N LEU A 311 19.24 -2.47 -10.14
CA LEU A 311 19.82 -2.04 -11.42
C LEU A 311 19.03 -2.55 -12.65
N ALA A 312 18.45 -3.74 -12.56
CA ALA A 312 17.62 -4.30 -13.64
C ALA A 312 16.27 -3.59 -13.79
N GLU A 313 15.77 -2.92 -12.76
CA GLU A 313 14.50 -2.18 -12.81
C GLU A 313 14.67 -0.74 -13.32
N THR A 314 15.81 -0.08 -13.05
CA THR A 314 16.07 1.29 -13.52
C THR A 314 17.55 1.66 -13.49
N ASP A 315 18.01 2.41 -14.49
CA ASP A 315 19.38 2.96 -14.52
C ASP A 315 19.66 3.94 -13.37
N ALA A 316 18.64 4.65 -12.87
CA ALA A 316 18.77 5.60 -11.77
C ALA A 316 19.26 4.93 -10.48
N TRP A 317 19.12 3.61 -10.37
CA TRP A 317 19.57 2.83 -9.22
C TRP A 317 21.09 2.86 -9.02
N LYS A 318 21.85 3.24 -10.06
CA LYS A 318 23.30 3.44 -9.99
C LYS A 318 23.72 4.44 -8.91
N GLU A 319 22.86 5.41 -8.54
CA GLU A 319 23.12 6.37 -7.45
C GLU A 319 23.40 5.67 -6.10
N PHE A 320 22.89 4.45 -5.88
CA PHE A 320 23.10 3.73 -4.62
C PHE A 320 24.40 2.93 -4.57
N LEU A 321 25.09 2.71 -5.71
CA LEU A 321 26.27 1.86 -5.79
C LEU A 321 27.43 2.28 -4.87
N PRO A 322 27.74 3.58 -4.70
CA PRO A 322 28.78 4.01 -3.77
C PRO A 322 28.56 3.56 -2.33
N SER A 323 27.29 3.48 -1.89
CA SER A 323 26.95 2.93 -0.57
C SER A 323 27.36 1.47 -0.43
N PHE A 324 27.59 0.74 -1.52
CA PHE A 324 28.00 -0.67 -1.51
C PHE A 324 29.48 -0.86 -1.84
N TYR A 325 30.32 0.16 -1.68
CA TYR A 325 31.78 0.06 -1.85
C TYR A 325 32.44 -1.15 -1.14
N LEU A 326 31.88 -1.59 0.00
CA LEU A 326 32.42 -2.69 0.79
C LEU A 326 32.46 -4.05 0.07
N ILE A 327 31.65 -4.24 -0.99
CA ILE A 327 31.60 -5.48 -1.79
C ILE A 327 32.46 -5.42 -3.06
N ARG A 328 33.22 -4.34 -3.30
CA ARG A 328 34.02 -4.14 -4.53
C ARG A 328 35.00 -5.26 -4.86
N ASN A 329 35.46 -5.99 -3.85
CA ASN A 329 36.40 -7.11 -4.00
C ASN A 329 35.70 -8.47 -4.09
N ASP A 330 34.36 -8.53 -4.01
CA ASP A 330 33.60 -9.76 -4.21
C ASP A 330 33.52 -10.05 -5.72
N PRO A 331 33.97 -11.23 -6.20
CA PRO A 331 33.91 -11.57 -7.62
C PRO A 331 32.50 -11.54 -8.22
N SER A 332 31.46 -11.71 -7.40
CA SER A 332 30.08 -11.63 -7.86
C SER A 332 29.57 -10.18 -8.04
N ALA A 333 30.31 -9.21 -7.53
CA ALA A 333 30.10 -7.78 -7.72
C ALA A 333 30.97 -7.18 -8.83
N ASP A 334 31.66 -8.01 -9.62
CA ASP A 334 32.55 -7.57 -10.69
C ASP A 334 31.84 -6.59 -11.66
N GLY A 335 32.53 -5.50 -11.98
CA GLY A 335 32.02 -4.41 -12.82
C GLY A 335 30.89 -3.57 -12.21
N LEU A 336 30.42 -3.84 -10.99
CA LEU A 336 29.35 -3.03 -10.36
C LEU A 336 29.87 -1.71 -9.77
N ILE A 337 31.08 -1.72 -9.20
CA ILE A 337 31.66 -0.56 -8.53
C ILE A 337 32.77 0.01 -9.40
N SER A 338 32.65 1.28 -9.77
CA SER A 338 33.67 2.03 -10.53
C SER A 338 34.11 3.23 -9.69
N GLU A 339 35.23 3.08 -8.99
CA GLU A 339 35.76 4.11 -8.10
C GLU A 339 36.17 5.40 -8.84
N ASP A 340 36.58 5.26 -10.11
CA ASP A 340 37.01 6.38 -10.95
C ASP A 340 35.88 7.39 -11.22
N SER A 341 34.62 6.98 -11.06
CA SER A 341 33.47 7.86 -11.24
C SER A 341 33.00 8.51 -9.93
N PHE A 342 33.62 8.20 -8.79
CA PHE A 342 33.13 8.65 -7.48
C PHE A 342 33.53 10.08 -7.18
N ASP A 343 32.55 10.88 -6.78
CA ASP A 343 32.77 12.20 -6.18
C ASP A 343 32.80 12.14 -4.63
N GLU A 344 32.91 13.30 -3.98
CA GLU A 344 32.91 13.40 -2.52
C GLU A 344 31.66 12.80 -1.86
N LYS A 345 30.47 12.96 -2.46
CA LYS A 345 29.20 12.45 -1.94
C LYS A 345 29.17 10.93 -2.02
N ASP A 346 29.70 10.38 -3.11
CA ASP A 346 29.83 8.94 -3.32
C ASP A 346 30.75 8.31 -2.28
N TRP A 347 31.93 8.91 -2.08
CA TRP A 347 32.88 8.48 -1.05
C TRP A 347 32.32 8.59 0.37
N SER A 348 31.57 9.65 0.64
CA SER A 348 30.90 9.82 1.93
C SER A 348 29.88 8.71 2.18
N SER A 349 29.12 8.32 1.15
CA SER A 349 28.16 7.22 1.22
C SER A 349 28.85 5.87 1.49
N ALA A 350 30.01 5.63 0.86
CA ALA A 350 30.85 4.47 1.12
C ALA A 350 31.29 4.39 2.59
N ILE A 351 31.82 5.49 3.16
CA ILE A 351 32.23 5.56 4.57
C ILE A 351 31.03 5.29 5.49
N TYR A 352 29.88 5.92 5.23
CA TYR A 352 28.67 5.70 6.03
C TYR A 352 28.25 4.23 6.06
N MET A 353 28.30 3.53 4.93
CA MET A 353 27.94 2.12 4.91
C MET A 353 28.97 1.25 5.66
N LEU A 354 30.27 1.52 5.50
CA LEU A 354 31.31 0.81 6.26
C LEU A 354 31.09 0.96 7.77
N VAL A 355 30.76 2.17 8.23
CA VAL A 355 30.38 2.43 9.63
C VAL A 355 29.12 1.66 10.02
N ASN A 356 28.06 1.77 9.22
CA ASN A 356 26.76 1.13 9.50
C ASN A 356 26.81 -0.41 9.52
N THR A 357 27.84 -1.00 8.90
CA THR A 357 28.10 -2.45 8.85
C THR A 357 29.23 -2.90 9.80
N ASN A 358 29.66 -2.01 10.70
CA ASN A 358 30.71 -2.23 11.70
C ASN A 358 32.09 -2.60 11.11
N ARG A 359 32.43 -2.08 9.94
CA ARG A 359 33.75 -2.20 9.29
C ARG A 359 34.62 -0.98 9.59
N LEU A 360 34.76 -0.66 10.87
CA LEU A 360 35.36 0.61 11.33
C LEU A 360 36.83 0.80 10.92
N LYS A 361 37.61 -0.29 10.82
CA LYS A 361 39.01 -0.22 10.36
C LYS A 361 39.10 0.21 8.90
N GLU A 362 38.32 -0.43 8.03
CA GLU A 362 38.24 -0.06 6.61
C GLU A 362 37.67 1.34 6.43
N ALA A 363 36.69 1.74 7.24
CA ALA A 363 36.16 3.10 7.23
C ALA A 363 37.24 4.12 7.60
N ALA A 364 38.10 3.79 8.58
CA ALA A 364 39.18 4.67 9.01
C ALA A 364 40.19 4.83 7.89
N GLU A 365 40.74 3.72 7.38
CA GLU A 365 41.70 3.71 6.26
C GLU A 365 41.19 4.49 5.06
N LEU A 366 39.94 4.25 4.64
CA LEU A 366 39.32 4.96 3.53
C LEU A 366 39.18 6.46 3.82
N SER A 367 38.71 6.83 5.02
CA SER A 367 38.53 8.24 5.38
C SER A 367 39.86 9.00 5.45
N GLU A 368 40.94 8.36 5.88
CA GLU A 368 42.28 8.97 5.95
C GLU A 368 42.87 9.19 4.56
N ASP A 369 42.75 8.19 3.68
CA ASP A 369 43.16 8.33 2.29
C ASP A 369 42.40 9.48 1.61
N LEU A 370 41.08 9.56 1.83
CA LEU A 370 40.25 10.60 1.26
C LEU A 370 40.54 11.99 1.79
N LEU A 371 41.10 12.17 2.99
CA LEU A 371 41.53 13.49 3.46
C LEU A 371 42.64 14.09 2.59
N THR A 372 43.43 13.27 1.90
CA THR A 372 44.45 13.76 0.97
C THR A 372 43.86 14.22 -0.36
N ARG A 373 42.75 13.59 -0.79
CA ARG A 373 42.09 13.84 -2.09
C ARG A 373 40.96 14.88 -1.99
N TYR A 374 40.22 14.86 -0.88
CA TYR A 374 39.04 15.66 -0.56
C TYR A 374 39.09 16.18 0.88
N PRO A 375 39.94 17.19 1.19
CA PRO A 375 40.07 17.75 2.54
C PRO A 375 38.88 18.66 2.92
N THR A 376 37.66 18.13 2.89
CA THR A 376 36.41 18.88 3.08
C THR A 376 35.86 18.73 4.48
N THR A 377 34.93 19.62 4.86
CA THR A 377 34.19 19.56 6.12
C THR A 377 33.60 18.18 6.39
N LEU A 378 33.01 17.56 5.37
CA LEU A 378 32.29 16.28 5.48
C LEU A 378 33.26 15.12 5.71
N ILE A 379 34.36 15.03 4.96
CA ILE A 379 35.35 13.96 5.12
C ILE A 379 36.07 14.08 6.48
N TYR A 380 36.42 15.29 6.92
CA TYR A 380 36.96 15.50 8.28
C TYR A 380 35.96 15.09 9.37
N TYR A 381 34.68 15.43 9.22
CA TYR A 381 33.64 14.98 10.16
C TYR A 381 33.54 13.44 10.20
N LEU A 382 33.44 12.79 9.04
CA LEU A 382 33.33 11.34 8.93
C LEU A 382 34.54 10.63 9.52
N SER A 383 35.75 11.08 9.19
CA SER A 383 36.98 10.53 9.75
C SER A 383 37.04 10.72 11.28
N GLY A 384 36.62 11.89 11.77
CA GLY A 384 36.50 12.16 13.20
C GLY A 384 35.52 11.22 13.91
N LYS A 385 34.34 11.00 13.32
CA LYS A 385 33.31 10.07 13.81
C LYS A 385 33.80 8.63 13.84
N VAL A 386 34.48 8.17 12.79
CA VAL A 386 35.05 6.81 12.72
C VAL A 386 36.10 6.63 13.82
N ASN A 387 37.04 7.58 13.95
CA ASN A 387 38.08 7.52 14.98
C ASN A 387 37.50 7.56 16.40
N LEU A 388 36.41 8.31 16.62
CA LEU A 388 35.71 8.32 17.90
C LEU A 388 35.16 6.93 18.24
N GLN A 389 34.51 6.25 17.29
CA GLN A 389 33.97 4.90 17.48
C GLN A 389 35.05 3.83 17.68
N LEU A 390 36.23 4.02 17.07
CA LEU A 390 37.41 3.17 17.30
C LEU A 390 38.10 3.41 18.65
N GLY A 391 37.72 4.46 19.39
CA GLY A 391 38.36 4.86 20.64
C GLY A 391 39.61 5.74 20.47
N ASN A 392 39.95 6.16 19.25
CA ASN A 392 41.07 7.04 18.94
C ASN A 392 40.73 8.51 19.26
N ARG A 393 40.54 8.81 20.55
CA ARG A 393 40.02 10.11 21.03
C ARG A 393 40.83 11.32 20.55
N GLN A 394 42.15 11.22 20.50
CA GLN A 394 43.02 12.32 20.06
C GLN A 394 42.78 12.65 18.58
N LYS A 395 42.80 11.63 17.71
CA LYS A 395 42.59 11.80 16.27
C LYS A 395 41.16 12.24 15.96
N ALA A 396 40.18 11.71 16.68
CA ALA A 396 38.80 12.15 16.60
C ALA A 396 38.67 13.65 16.91
N LYS A 397 39.29 14.12 18.00
CA LYS A 397 39.29 15.54 18.39
C LYS A 397 39.92 16.42 17.32
N GLU A 398 41.06 16.00 16.76
CA GLU A 398 41.76 16.71 15.71
C GLU A 398 40.88 16.88 14.47
N HIS A 399 40.33 15.78 13.94
CA HIS A 399 39.55 15.80 12.70
C HIS A 399 38.21 16.54 12.86
N LEU A 400 37.50 16.35 13.98
CA LEU A 400 36.26 17.08 14.24
C LEU A 400 36.53 18.59 14.43
N SER A 401 37.65 18.96 15.06
CA SER A 401 38.04 20.37 15.18
C SER A 401 38.34 20.97 13.81
N LYS A 402 38.99 20.21 12.93
CA LYS A 402 39.28 20.65 11.56
C LYS A 402 38.00 20.81 10.73
N SER A 403 37.03 19.90 10.89
CA SER A 403 35.70 20.04 10.30
C SER A 403 35.03 21.36 10.71
N LEU A 404 35.07 21.72 12.00
CA LEU A 404 34.53 23.00 12.48
C LEU A 404 35.30 24.24 12.03
N GLN A 405 36.61 24.11 11.78
CA GLN A 405 37.39 25.21 11.20
C GLN A 405 36.96 25.52 9.76
N LEU A 406 36.60 24.49 8.99
CA LEU A 406 36.13 24.64 7.61
C LEU A 406 34.66 25.07 7.56
N ASP A 407 33.83 24.60 8.50
CA ASP A 407 32.44 25.02 8.67
C ASP A 407 32.06 25.12 10.15
N ALA A 408 32.02 26.34 10.67
CA ALA A 408 31.68 26.63 12.05
C ALA A 408 30.22 26.27 12.40
N ASN A 409 29.36 26.00 11.40
CA ASN A 409 27.96 25.64 11.59
C ASN A 409 27.71 24.12 11.56
N ASN A 410 28.75 23.29 11.44
CA ASN A 410 28.59 21.83 11.49
C ASN A 410 28.23 21.36 12.91
N GLU A 411 26.93 21.30 13.20
CA GLU A 411 26.39 20.88 14.50
C GLU A 411 26.75 19.43 14.86
N GLU A 412 26.83 18.53 13.88
CA GLU A 412 27.20 17.14 14.15
C GLU A 412 28.64 17.03 14.70
N SER A 413 29.57 17.81 14.15
CA SER A 413 30.94 17.91 14.66
C SER A 413 30.99 18.50 16.06
N LYS A 414 30.16 19.52 16.38
CA LYS A 414 30.06 20.09 17.74
C LYS A 414 29.58 19.05 18.75
N ILE A 415 28.54 18.29 18.40
CA ILE A 415 27.97 17.24 19.25
C ILE A 415 29.02 16.17 19.56
N LEU A 416 29.74 15.67 18.56
CA LEU A 416 30.75 14.63 18.77
C LEU A 416 31.96 15.14 19.57
N LEU A 417 32.39 16.39 19.37
CA LEU A 417 33.45 17.00 20.18
C LEU A 417 33.04 17.18 21.64
N ALA A 418 31.77 17.45 21.93
CA ALA A 418 31.27 17.55 23.29
C ALA A 418 31.40 16.22 24.06
N GLN A 419 31.32 15.07 23.37
CA GLN A 419 31.54 13.73 23.96
C GLN A 419 33.02 13.44 24.27
N LEU A 420 33.93 14.25 23.73
CA LEU A 420 35.37 14.11 23.90
C LEU A 420 35.94 14.97 25.04
N LYS A 421 35.15 15.92 25.55
CA LYS A 421 35.44 16.68 26.78
C LYS A 421 35.21 15.79 27.99
#